data_AF-B8GQT5-F1
#
_entry.id   AF-B8GQT5-F1
#
_cell.length_a   1.000
_cell.length_b   1.000
_cell.length_c   1.000
_cell.angle_alpha   90.00
_cell.angle_beta   90.00
_cell.angle_gamma   90.00
#
_symmetry.space_group_name_H-M   'P 1'
#
loop_
_entity.id
_entity.type
_entity.pdbx_description
1 polymer ?
#
loop_
_entity_poly.entity_id
_entity_poly.type
_entity_poly.pdbx_seq_one_letter_code
_entity_poly.pdbx_strand_id
1 'polypeptide(L)'
;MLSFLRRRPNPNRLRQQFLERFTGRTLIVHEGFPPEWLEELLKQPGGGGHFRLDVRQINVRKPSPIEWFVREHVLPLGLPLPLLVRVSPPELRVRHLRRGNHAVHPSEIQWFLEELDTRAHATLRVTDTGFTAEPGIPVSDNEAKSMLDHLGL
;
A
#
# COMPACT_ATOMS: atom_id res chain seq x y z
N MET A 1 -22.23 29.56 -23.17
CA MET A 1 -21.38 29.12 -22.03
C MET A 1 -21.08 27.63 -22.25
N LEU A 2 -19.93 27.31 -22.86
CA LEU A 2 -19.59 25.93 -23.23
C LEU A 2 -19.26 25.12 -21.97
N SER A 3 -20.17 24.22 -21.60
CA SER A 3 -19.95 23.18 -20.61
C SER A 3 -18.93 22.19 -21.17
N PHE A 4 -17.66 22.35 -20.81
CA PHE A 4 -16.67 21.28 -20.97
C PHE A 4 -17.04 20.17 -20.00
N LEU A 5 -17.86 19.22 -20.46
CA LEU A 5 -18.04 17.93 -19.81
C LEU A 5 -16.66 17.30 -19.60
N ARG A 6 -16.10 17.46 -18.40
CA ARG A 6 -14.83 16.87 -18.01
C ARG A 6 -15.01 15.34 -18.04
N ARG A 7 -14.43 14.69 -19.05
CA ARG A 7 -14.36 13.23 -19.11
C ARG A 7 -13.59 12.74 -17.89
N ARG A 8 -14.27 12.02 -16.98
CA ARG A 8 -13.61 11.29 -15.91
C ARG A 8 -12.62 10.29 -16.53
N PRO A 9 -11.45 10.06 -15.92
CA PRO A 9 -10.52 9.04 -16.39
C PRO A 9 -11.21 7.68 -16.49
N ASN A 10 -10.94 6.91 -17.56
CA ASN A 10 -11.51 5.57 -17.74
C ASN A 10 -10.88 4.61 -16.69
N PRO A 11 -11.66 4.08 -15.73
CA PRO A 11 -11.13 3.23 -14.65
C PRO A 11 -10.46 1.96 -15.18
N ASN A 12 -10.98 1.34 -16.24
CA ASN A 12 -10.38 0.13 -16.82
C ASN A 12 -8.98 0.39 -17.38
N ARG A 13 -8.79 1.56 -18.01
CA ARG A 13 -7.47 1.98 -18.51
C ARG A 13 -6.49 2.24 -17.38
N LEU A 14 -6.94 2.92 -16.31
CA LEU A 14 -6.09 3.18 -15.14
C LEU A 14 -5.73 1.88 -14.41
N ARG A 15 -6.66 0.92 -14.30
CA ARG A 15 -6.38 -0.42 -13.77
C ARG A 15 -5.30 -1.12 -14.59
N GLN A 16 -5.48 -1.18 -15.91
CA GLN A 16 -4.52 -1.83 -16.80
C GLN A 16 -3.13 -1.21 -16.64
N GLN A 17 -3.04 0.13 -16.72
CA GLN A 17 -1.77 0.84 -16.57
C GLN A 17 -1.13 0.64 -15.18
N PHE A 18 -1.94 0.55 -14.14
CA PHE A 18 -1.47 0.26 -12.80
C PHE A 18 -0.88 -1.16 -12.72
N LEU A 19 -1.60 -2.18 -13.19
CA LEU A 19 -1.13 -3.56 -13.18
C LEU A 19 0.12 -3.74 -14.05
N GLU A 20 0.16 -3.16 -15.24
CA GLU A 20 1.33 -3.19 -16.13
C GLU A 20 2.57 -2.58 -15.48
N ARG A 21 2.42 -1.48 -14.74
CA ARG A 21 3.54 -0.74 -14.18
C ARG A 21 4.02 -1.28 -12.83
N PHE A 22 3.09 -1.77 -12.00
CA PHE A 22 3.37 -2.06 -10.59
C PHE A 22 3.34 -3.55 -10.24
N THR A 23 3.00 -4.46 -11.15
CA THR A 23 3.17 -5.90 -10.90
C THR A 23 4.60 -6.23 -10.47
N GLY A 24 4.74 -7.01 -9.40
CA GLY A 24 6.02 -7.36 -8.79
C GLY A 24 6.65 -6.23 -7.95
N ARG A 25 5.94 -5.12 -7.76
CA ARG A 25 6.41 -3.99 -6.94
C ARG A 25 5.73 -3.98 -5.58
N THR A 26 6.39 -3.30 -4.65
CA THR A 26 5.85 -2.98 -3.34
C THR A 26 5.63 -1.47 -3.25
N LEU A 27 4.50 -1.07 -2.69
CA LEU A 27 4.14 0.32 -2.44
C LEU A 27 4.14 0.58 -0.92
N ILE A 28 4.55 1.79 -0.54
CA ILE A 28 4.35 2.36 0.79
C ILE A 28 3.43 3.56 0.62
N VAL A 29 2.20 3.45 1.15
CA VAL A 29 1.18 4.51 1.14
C VAL A 29 1.20 5.19 2.50
N HIS A 30 1.40 6.50 2.55
CA HIS A 30 1.65 7.21 3.81
C HIS A 30 1.05 8.62 3.81
N GLU A 31 0.92 9.23 4.99
CA GLU A 31 0.46 10.61 5.19
C GLU A 31 1.62 11.55 5.59
N GLY A 32 2.78 11.29 5.00
CA GLY A 32 4.06 11.85 5.43
C GLY A 32 4.83 10.93 6.37
N PHE A 33 6.13 11.14 6.42
CA PHE A 33 7.05 10.51 7.36
C PHE A 33 7.92 11.59 7.98
N PRO A 34 8.42 11.39 9.20
CA PRO A 34 9.56 12.14 9.70
C PRO A 34 10.75 11.99 8.73
N PRO A 35 11.54 13.04 8.47
CA PRO A 35 12.68 12.98 7.56
C PRO A 35 13.62 11.79 7.84
N GLU A 36 13.90 11.54 9.11
CA GLU A 36 14.76 10.45 9.59
C GLU A 36 14.25 9.07 9.20
N TRP A 37 12.92 8.87 9.12
CA TRP A 37 12.36 7.57 8.75
C TRP A 37 12.69 7.22 7.30
N LEU A 38 12.65 8.20 6.41
CA LEU A 38 13.01 7.99 5.01
C LEU A 38 14.51 7.73 4.85
N GLU A 39 15.35 8.45 5.59
CA GLU A 39 16.80 8.21 5.61
C GLU A 39 17.11 6.79 6.08
N GLU A 40 16.47 6.33 7.16
CA GLU A 40 16.61 4.96 7.66
C GLU A 40 16.13 3.91 6.67
N LEU A 41 15.03 4.16 5.96
CA LEU A 41 14.56 3.27 4.89
C LEU A 41 15.61 3.11 3.80
N LEU A 42 16.22 4.20 3.33
CA LEU A 42 17.21 4.14 2.25
C LEU A 42 18.50 3.42 2.64
N LYS A 43 18.79 3.30 3.95
CA LYS A 43 19.91 2.49 4.47
C LYS A 43 19.62 0.98 4.44
N GLN A 44 18.35 0.57 4.36
CA GLN A 44 17.98 -0.85 4.36
C GLN A 44 18.19 -1.51 2.99
N PRO A 45 18.57 -2.80 2.95
CA PRO A 45 18.53 -3.58 1.72
C PRO A 45 17.16 -3.52 1.06
N GLY A 46 17.10 -3.09 -0.20
CA GLY A 46 15.84 -2.96 -0.94
C GLY A 46 14.97 -1.76 -0.57
N GLY A 47 15.36 -0.91 0.39
CA GLY A 47 14.57 0.24 0.83
C GLY A 47 14.31 1.29 -0.25
N GLY A 48 15.22 1.43 -1.22
CA GLY A 48 15.02 2.22 -2.44
C GLY A 48 14.08 1.58 -3.48
N GLY A 49 13.74 0.29 -3.32
CA GLY A 49 12.91 -0.48 -4.24
C GLY A 49 11.40 -0.32 -4.01
N HIS A 50 10.99 0.30 -2.91
CA HIS A 50 9.57 0.57 -2.63
C HIS A 50 9.13 1.87 -3.31
N PHE A 51 8.04 1.80 -4.07
CA PHE A 51 7.36 3.02 -4.52
C PHE A 51 6.66 3.66 -3.33
N ARG A 52 6.79 4.98 -3.18
CA ARG A 52 6.19 5.72 -2.08
C ARG A 52 5.14 6.68 -2.61
N LEU A 53 3.99 6.73 -1.96
CA LEU A 53 2.92 7.66 -2.29
C LEU A 53 2.45 8.38 -1.02
N ASP A 54 2.61 9.71 -1.01
CA ASP A 54 2.03 10.58 0.00
C ASP A 54 0.57 10.87 -0.35
N VAL A 55 -0.37 10.35 0.44
CA VAL A 55 -1.82 10.47 0.19
C VAL A 55 -2.29 11.91 0.23
N ARG A 56 -1.57 12.79 0.92
CA ARG A 56 -1.87 14.22 1.03
C ARG A 56 -1.62 14.96 -0.29
N GLN A 57 -0.82 14.35 -1.19
CA GLN A 57 -0.44 14.95 -2.47
C GLN A 57 -1.22 14.40 -3.67
N ILE A 58 -2.19 13.50 -3.45
CA ILE A 58 -2.96 12.86 -4.53
C ILE A 58 -3.73 13.90 -5.36
N ASN A 59 -3.50 13.93 -6.67
CA ASN A 59 -4.25 14.79 -7.58
C ASN A 59 -5.64 14.20 -7.88
N VAL A 60 -6.68 14.81 -7.28
CA VAL A 60 -8.06 14.32 -7.46
C VAL A 60 -8.57 14.48 -8.90
N ARG A 61 -8.13 15.53 -9.61
CA ARG A 61 -8.65 15.90 -10.93
C ARG A 61 -8.10 15.05 -12.07
N LYS A 62 -6.83 14.67 -11.99
CA LYS A 62 -6.12 13.88 -13.00
C LYS A 62 -5.14 12.92 -12.32
N PRO A 63 -5.66 11.88 -11.63
CA PRO A 63 -4.81 10.94 -10.93
C PRO A 63 -3.98 10.12 -11.93
N SER A 64 -2.73 9.86 -11.58
CA SER A 64 -1.93 8.78 -12.13
C SER A 64 -2.54 7.41 -11.77
N PRO A 65 -2.11 6.31 -12.42
CA PRO A 65 -2.64 4.98 -12.11
C PRO A 65 -2.49 4.57 -10.64
N ILE A 66 -1.36 4.90 -9.99
CA ILE A 66 -1.14 4.59 -8.57
C ILE A 66 -2.00 5.46 -7.65
N GLU A 67 -2.14 6.75 -7.96
CA GLU A 67 -3.00 7.66 -7.19
C GLU A 67 -4.47 7.25 -7.26
N TRP A 68 -4.93 6.85 -8.46
CA TRP A 68 -6.26 6.30 -8.65
C TRP A 68 -6.45 5.02 -7.86
N PHE A 69 -5.53 4.06 -7.97
CA PHE A 69 -5.60 2.79 -7.24
C PHE A 69 -5.68 3.02 -5.72
N VAL A 70 -4.78 3.84 -5.17
CA VAL A 70 -4.75 4.10 -3.74
C VAL A 70 -6.04 4.77 -3.28
N ARG A 71 -6.49 5.80 -4.00
CA ARG A 71 -7.69 6.56 -3.62
C ARG A 71 -8.96 5.72 -3.68
N GLU A 72 -9.16 4.95 -4.74
CA GLU A 72 -10.42 4.23 -4.99
C GLU A 72 -10.47 2.85 -4.32
N HIS A 73 -9.32 2.24 -4.01
CA HIS A 73 -9.28 0.84 -3.56
C HIS A 73 -8.49 0.59 -2.27
N VAL A 74 -7.52 1.45 -1.91
CA VAL A 74 -6.71 1.25 -0.70
C VAL A 74 -7.24 2.08 0.47
N LEU A 75 -7.44 3.38 0.28
CA LEU A 75 -7.95 4.26 1.35
C LEU A 75 -9.34 3.85 1.89
N PRO A 76 -10.28 3.37 1.05
CA PRO A 76 -11.59 2.92 1.54
C PRO A 76 -11.53 1.70 2.47
N LEU A 77 -10.40 1.00 2.55
CA LEU A 77 -10.20 -0.09 3.52
C LEU A 77 -10.18 0.40 4.97
N GLY A 78 -9.96 1.70 5.19
CA GLY A 78 -9.94 2.30 6.54
C GLY A 78 -8.78 1.82 7.42
N LEU A 79 -7.73 1.26 6.82
CA LEU A 79 -6.56 0.77 7.53
C LEU A 79 -5.65 1.93 8.01
N PRO A 80 -4.99 1.79 9.17
CA PRO A 80 -4.06 2.81 9.65
C PRO A 80 -2.90 3.05 8.69
N LEU A 81 -2.57 4.30 8.40
CA LEU A 81 -1.37 4.64 7.63
C LEU A 81 -0.14 4.65 8.55
N PRO A 82 1.07 4.34 8.04
CA PRO A 82 1.39 3.94 6.66
C PRO A 82 1.00 2.49 6.32
N LEU A 83 0.75 2.22 5.04
CA LEU A 83 0.42 0.88 4.50
C LEU A 83 1.53 0.36 3.60
N LEU A 84 1.81 -0.93 3.74
CA LEU A 84 2.57 -1.74 2.82
C LEU A 84 1.60 -2.44 1.86
N VAL A 85 1.83 -2.30 0.55
CA VAL A 85 1.03 -2.98 -0.48
C VAL A 85 1.96 -3.79 -1.38
N ARG A 86 1.77 -5.10 -1.45
CA ARG A 86 2.44 -5.94 -2.47
C ARG A 86 1.51 -6.14 -3.65
N VAL A 87 2.00 -5.79 -4.84
CA VAL A 87 1.25 -5.90 -6.08
C VAL A 87 1.63 -7.20 -6.80
N SER A 88 0.86 -8.28 -6.55
CA SER A 88 1.14 -9.62 -7.09
C SER A 88 -0.13 -10.31 -7.59
N PRO A 89 -0.67 -9.90 -8.76
CA PRO A 89 -1.89 -10.49 -9.31
C PRO A 89 -1.84 -12.03 -9.31
N PRO A 90 -2.97 -12.72 -9.00
CA PRO A 90 -4.33 -12.19 -9.02
C PRO A 90 -4.75 -11.42 -7.76
N GLU A 91 -3.88 -11.28 -6.76
CA GLU A 91 -4.22 -10.71 -5.46
C GLU A 91 -3.21 -9.65 -5.01
N LEU A 92 -3.68 -8.52 -4.51
CA LEU A 92 -2.82 -7.52 -3.90
C LEU A 92 -3.02 -7.57 -2.39
N ARG A 93 -1.93 -7.57 -1.64
CA ARG A 93 -1.98 -7.74 -0.18
C ARG A 93 -1.59 -6.45 0.51
N VAL A 94 -2.39 -6.05 1.50
CA VAL A 94 -2.27 -4.79 2.22
C VAL A 94 -2.10 -5.08 3.71
N ARG A 95 -1.08 -4.48 4.32
CA ARG A 95 -0.85 -4.52 5.77
C ARG A 95 -0.37 -3.15 6.25
N HIS A 96 -0.74 -2.74 7.47
CA HIS A 96 -0.26 -1.47 7.99
C HIS A 96 1.08 -1.64 8.70
N LEU A 97 1.87 -0.57 8.64
CA LEU A 97 3.21 -0.48 9.19
C LEU A 97 3.16 0.37 10.47
N ARG A 98 2.28 0.02 11.42
CA ARG A 98 2.18 0.69 12.73
C ARG A 98 2.34 -0.27 13.90
N ARG A 99 2.97 0.24 14.96
CA ARG A 99 2.98 -0.32 16.30
C ARG A 99 2.47 0.74 17.27
N GLY A 100 1.29 0.49 17.85
CA GLY A 100 0.53 1.52 18.57
C GLY A 100 0.35 2.77 17.71
N ASN A 101 0.80 3.93 18.22
CA ASN A 101 0.67 5.20 17.54
C ASN A 101 1.83 5.56 16.60
N HIS A 102 2.84 4.71 16.45
CA HIS A 102 4.02 5.02 15.64
C HIS A 102 4.11 4.14 14.39
N ALA A 103 4.73 4.66 13.34
CA ALA A 103 5.16 3.82 12.23
C ALA A 103 6.26 2.86 12.71
N VAL A 104 6.28 1.63 12.20
CA VAL A 104 7.36 0.67 12.48
C VAL A 104 8.69 1.20 11.94
N HIS A 105 9.80 0.78 12.53
CA HIS A 105 11.11 1.19 12.06
C HIS A 105 11.37 0.58 10.66
N PRO A 106 12.02 1.28 9.72
CA PRO A 106 12.23 0.76 8.38
C PRO A 106 12.95 -0.58 8.29
N SER A 107 13.83 -0.89 9.25
CA SER A 107 14.51 -2.19 9.34
C SER A 107 13.55 -3.38 9.55
N GLU A 108 12.35 -3.12 10.05
CA GLU A 108 11.33 -4.15 10.32
C GLU A 108 10.50 -4.46 9.07
N ILE A 109 10.51 -3.62 8.03
CA ILE A 109 9.64 -3.77 6.84
C ILE A 109 9.83 -5.12 6.16
N GLN A 110 11.06 -5.65 6.16
CA GLN A 110 11.36 -6.95 5.57
C GLN A 110 10.57 -8.09 6.25
N TRP A 111 10.40 -8.05 7.58
CA TRP A 111 9.57 -9.03 8.30
C TRP A 111 8.10 -8.93 7.90
N PHE A 112 7.58 -7.70 7.76
CA PHE A 112 6.22 -7.47 7.28
C PHE A 112 6.02 -8.02 5.86
N LEU A 113 7.03 -7.89 4.99
CA LEU A 113 7.02 -8.43 3.64
C LEU A 113 7.03 -9.96 3.62
N GLU A 114 7.86 -10.60 4.44
CA GLU A 114 7.95 -12.07 4.53
C GLU A 114 6.62 -12.69 4.97
N GLU A 115 5.92 -12.03 5.87
CA GLU A 115 4.63 -12.50 6.39
C GLU A 115 3.42 -12.06 5.58
N LEU A 116 3.58 -11.15 4.61
CA LEU A 116 2.44 -10.48 3.97
C LEU A 116 1.48 -11.45 3.29
N ASP A 117 1.98 -12.60 2.83
CA ASP A 117 1.17 -13.63 2.16
C ASP A 117 0.22 -14.36 3.11
N THR A 118 0.50 -14.38 4.41
CA THR A 118 -0.34 -15.04 5.43
C THR A 118 -0.94 -14.06 6.44
N ARG A 119 -0.38 -12.84 6.55
CA ARG A 119 -0.73 -11.84 7.56
C ARG A 119 -1.12 -10.48 6.96
N ALA A 120 -1.80 -10.49 5.82
CA ALA A 120 -2.44 -9.28 5.30
C ALA A 120 -3.68 -8.89 6.13
N HIS A 121 -3.95 -7.59 6.28
CA HIS A 121 -5.23 -7.11 6.82
C HIS A 121 -6.31 -7.06 5.76
N ALA A 122 -5.92 -6.92 4.49
CA ALA A 122 -6.83 -6.97 3.37
C ALA A 122 -6.15 -7.56 2.15
N THR A 123 -6.92 -8.33 1.39
CA THR A 123 -6.57 -8.81 0.06
C THR A 123 -7.48 -8.17 -0.95
N LEU A 124 -6.91 -7.55 -1.98
CA LEU A 124 -7.65 -7.01 -3.12
C LEU A 124 -7.52 -7.98 -4.29
N ARG A 125 -8.58 -8.74 -4.57
CA ARG A 125 -8.66 -9.64 -5.72
C ARG A 125 -8.88 -8.84 -6.99
N VAL A 126 -8.03 -9.04 -7.99
CA VAL A 126 -8.20 -8.41 -9.32
C VAL A 126 -9.40 -9.03 -10.03
N THR A 127 -10.30 -8.20 -10.55
CA THR A 127 -11.47 -8.62 -11.32
C THR A 127 -11.53 -7.91 -12.67
N ASP A 128 -12.43 -8.36 -13.55
CA ASP A 128 -12.65 -7.73 -14.87
C ASP A 128 -13.13 -6.28 -14.78
N THR A 129 -13.72 -5.87 -13.66
CA THR A 129 -14.27 -4.53 -13.43
C THR A 129 -13.51 -3.69 -12.39
N GLY A 130 -12.59 -4.28 -11.63
CA GLY A 130 -11.78 -3.52 -10.67
C GLY A 130 -11.02 -4.40 -9.69
N PHE A 131 -11.23 -4.13 -8.40
CA PHE A 131 -10.68 -4.88 -7.29
C PHE A 131 -11.79 -5.15 -6.27
N THR A 132 -11.84 -6.37 -5.75
CA THR A 132 -12.74 -6.74 -4.65
C THR A 132 -11.92 -6.95 -3.39
N ALA A 133 -12.30 -6.28 -2.30
CA ALA A 133 -11.62 -6.39 -1.02
C ALA A 133 -12.16 -7.56 -0.18
N GLU A 134 -11.25 -8.38 0.32
CA GLU A 134 -11.51 -9.45 1.28
C GLU A 134 -10.73 -9.11 2.57
N PRO A 135 -11.38 -9.13 3.76
CA PRO A 135 -10.69 -8.89 5.02
C PRO A 135 -9.74 -10.05 5.36
N GLY A 136 -8.60 -9.72 5.94
CA GLY A 136 -7.62 -10.67 6.46
C GLY A 136 -7.57 -10.66 7.99
N ILE A 137 -6.38 -10.63 8.56
CA ILE A 137 -6.20 -10.61 10.03
C ILE A 137 -6.73 -9.29 10.63
N PRO A 138 -7.20 -9.30 11.89
CA PRO A 138 -7.63 -8.08 12.57
C PRO A 138 -6.56 -6.99 12.57
N VAL A 139 -6.95 -5.72 12.43
CA VAL A 139 -6.04 -4.56 12.48
C VAL A 139 -5.22 -4.53 13.79
N SER A 140 -5.80 -5.00 14.90
CA SER A 140 -5.11 -5.10 16.18
C SER A 140 -4.06 -6.22 16.24
N ASP A 141 -4.12 -7.22 15.35
CA ASP A 141 -3.14 -8.31 15.26
C ASP A 141 -2.08 -7.98 14.21
N ASN A 142 -1.26 -6.95 14.45
CA ASN A 142 -0.28 -6.46 13.46
C ASN A 142 1.18 -6.75 13.79
N GLU A 143 1.49 -7.30 14.96
CA GLU A 143 2.89 -7.61 15.29
C GLU A 143 3.46 -8.67 14.32
N ALA A 144 4.69 -8.43 13.86
CA ALA A 144 5.41 -9.38 13.03
C ALA A 144 5.87 -10.56 13.91
N LYS A 145 5.47 -11.78 13.55
CA LYS A 145 5.87 -13.00 14.25
C LYS A 145 7.38 -13.23 14.17
N SER A 146 8.01 -12.95 13.03
CA SER A 146 9.47 -13.05 12.88
C SER A 146 10.22 -12.16 13.87
N MET A 147 9.62 -11.05 14.32
CA MET A 147 10.18 -10.22 15.39
C MET A 147 10.04 -10.90 16.76
N LEU A 148 8.88 -11.48 17.06
CA LEU A 148 8.64 -12.21 18.31
C LEU A 148 9.60 -13.39 18.45
N ASP A 149 9.78 -14.15 17.37
CA ASP A 149 10.75 -15.25 17.30
C ASP A 149 12.19 -14.75 17.53
N HIS A 150 12.56 -13.57 17.02
CA HIS A 150 13.88 -12.97 17.25
C HIS A 150 14.06 -12.45 18.69
N LEU A 151 12.97 -12.05 19.36
CA LEU A 151 12.97 -11.60 20.75
C LEU A 151 12.80 -12.75 21.76
N GLY A 152 12.59 -13.98 21.29
CA GLY A 152 12.35 -15.16 22.13
C GLY A 152 11.01 -15.14 22.86
N LEU A 153 10.00 -14.47 22.29
CA LEU A 153 8.65 -14.29 22.84
C LEU A 153 7.60 -15.09 22.06
#